data_AF-A0A949ZX36-F1
#
_entry.id   AF-A0A949ZX36-F1
#
_cell.length_a   1.000
_cell.length_b   1.000
_cell.length_c   1.000
_cell.angle_alpha   90.00
_cell.angle_beta   90.00
_cell.angle_gamma   90.00
#
_symmetry.space_group_name_H-M   'P 1'
#
loop_
_entity.id
_entity.type
_entity.pdbx_description
1 polymer ?
#
loop_
_entity_poly.entity_id
_entity_poly.type
_entity_poly.pdbx_seq_one_letter_code
_entity_poly.pdbx_strand_id
1 'polypeptide(L)' 'MNNWVDTTPVPRVSMAALVNARPALLPRTETCQRLRHRLPNLVAVDFYKQSDVLGVVRTLNGISQQP' A
#
# COMPACT_ATOMS: atom_id res chain seq x y z
N MET A 1 -0.35 8.78 2.59
CA MET A 1 -0.24 7.70 3.59
C MET A 1 1.05 6.98 3.32
N ASN A 2 1.88 6.84 4.35
CA ASN A 2 3.19 6.20 4.23
C ASN A 2 3.10 4.79 4.83
N ASN A 3 3.69 3.83 4.12
CA ASN A 3 3.82 2.44 4.55
C ASN A 3 5.28 2.00 4.38
N TRP A 4 6.14 2.51 5.27
CA TRP A 4 7.57 2.22 5.25
C TRP A 4 7.89 0.87 5.86
N VAL A 5 8.92 0.22 5.34
CA VAL A 5 9.49 -1.00 5.90
C VAL A 5 10.48 -0.63 6.99
N ASP A 6 10.13 -0.96 8.24
CA ASP A 6 10.95 -0.65 9.42
C ASP A 6 11.76 -1.87 9.88
N THR A 7 12.70 -2.30 9.03
CA THR A 7 13.71 -3.30 9.42
C THR A 7 15.04 -2.62 9.65
N THR A 8 15.64 -2.87 10.82
CA THR A 8 16.99 -2.38 11.16
C THR A 8 18.05 -3.41 10.70
N PRO A 9 19.20 -2.99 10.12
CA PRO A 9 19.65 -1.61 9.87
C PRO A 9 19.20 -1.02 8.51
N VAL A 10 18.66 -1.85 7.61
CA VAL A 10 18.21 -1.43 6.28
C VAL A 10 16.84 -2.02 5.95
N PRO A 11 15.97 -1.30 5.22
CA PRO A 11 14.72 -1.84 4.69
C PRO A 11 14.95 -3.11 3.87
N ARG A 12 14.21 -4.18 4.18
CA ARG A 12 14.31 -5.47 3.50
C ARG A 12 13.22 -5.64 2.45
N VAL A 13 13.62 -5.98 1.22
CA VAL A 13 12.68 -6.29 0.12
C VAL A 13 11.69 -7.40 0.50
N SER A 14 12.14 -8.42 1.24
CA SER A 14 11.26 -9.51 1.71
C SER A 14 10.16 -9.03 2.65
N MET A 15 10.41 -7.97 3.44
CA MET A 15 9.36 -7.37 4.27
C MET A 15 8.41 -6.52 3.43
N ALA A 16 8.92 -5.81 2.43
CA ALA A 16 8.10 -5.05 1.50
C ALA A 16 7.06 -5.95 0.78
N ALA A 17 7.48 -7.15 0.35
CA ALA A 17 6.61 -8.13 -0.26
C ALA A 17 5.47 -8.61 0.67
N LEU A 18 5.63 -8.50 1.99
CA LEU A 18 4.60 -8.84 2.97
C LEU A 18 3.71 -7.64 3.30
N VAL A 19 4.31 -6.52 3.72
CA VAL A 19 3.55 -5.36 4.23
C VAL A 19 2.92 -4.52 3.13
N ASN A 20 3.41 -4.61 1.90
CA ASN A 20 2.85 -3.93 0.73
C ASN A 20 2.04 -4.88 -0.17
N ALA A 21 1.82 -6.13 0.22
CA ALA A 21 0.89 -7.03 -0.46
C ALA A 21 -0.56 -6.54 -0.26
N ARG A 22 -1.43 -6.84 -1.24
CA ARG A 22 -2.85 -6.44 -1.20
C ARG A 22 -3.56 -6.74 0.13
N PRO A 23 -3.44 -7.95 0.71
CA PRO A 23 -4.15 -8.29 1.93
C PRO A 23 -3.75 -7.45 3.15
N ALA A 24 -2.54 -6.87 3.14
CA ALA A 24 -2.07 -5.98 4.19
C ALA A 24 -2.32 -4.50 3.86
N LEU A 25 -2.05 -4.10 2.62
CA LEU A 25 -2.02 -2.69 2.22
C LEU A 25 -3.43 -2.11 2.00
N LEU A 26 -4.36 -2.86 1.40
CA LEU A 26 -5.73 -2.36 1.16
C LEU A 26 -6.47 -2.06 2.48
N PRO A 27 -6.53 -2.97 3.47
CA PRO A 27 -7.19 -2.66 4.74
C PRO A 27 -6.57 -1.47 5.46
N ARG A 28 -5.24 -1.27 5.33
CA ARG A 28 -4.56 -0.09 5.88
C ARG A 28 -5.00 1.20 5.20
N THR A 29 -5.12 1.21 3.86
CA THR A 29 -5.63 2.38 3.12
C THR A 29 -7.08 2.71 3.48
N GLU A 30 -7.94 1.70 3.62
CA GLU A 30 -9.34 1.88 4.03
C GLU A 30 -9.43 2.40 5.47
N THR A 31 -8.58 1.88 6.37
CA THR A 31 -8.48 2.38 7.74
C THR A 31 -8.06 3.85 7.76
N CYS A 32 -7.07 4.23 6.96
CA CYS A 32 -6.69 5.63 6.79
C CYS A 32 -7.86 6.48 6.30
N GLN A 33 -8.62 6.00 5.31
CA GLN A 33 -9.80 6.70 4.81
C GLN A 33 -10.88 6.89 5.87
N ARG A 34 -11.17 5.84 6.66
CA ARG A 34 -12.15 5.92 7.76
C ARG A 34 -11.71 6.91 8.84
N LEU A 35 -10.45 6.84 9.28
CA LEU A 35 -9.92 7.70 10.35
C LEU A 35 -9.75 9.16 9.93
N ARG A 36 -9.46 9.40 8.65
CA ARG A 36 -9.19 10.75 8.13
C ARG A 36 -10.38 11.38 7.42
N HIS A 37 -11.46 10.62 7.20
CA HIS A 37 -12.60 11.00 6.37
C HIS A 37 -12.20 11.50 4.98
N ARG A 38 -11.09 10.99 4.44
CA ARG A 38 -10.48 11.43 3.18
C ARG A 38 -9.84 10.25 2.47
N LEU A 39 -10.03 10.16 1.15
CA LEU A 39 -9.31 9.20 0.32
C LEU A 39 -7.81 9.49 0.38
N PRO A 40 -6.93 8.49 0.58
CA PRO A 40 -5.49 8.68 0.43
C PRO A 40 -5.15 9.07 -1.01
N ASN A 41 -4.79 10.33 -1.23
CA ASN A 41 -4.40 10.85 -2.55
C ASN A 41 -2.96 10.50 -2.94
N LEU A 42 -2.13 10.12 -1.96
CA LEU A 42 -0.78 9.60 -2.15
C LEU A 42 -0.59 8.37 -1.26
N VAL A 43 -0.18 7.24 -1.82
CA VAL A 43 0.21 6.03 -1.10
C VAL A 43 1.69 5.78 -1.39
N ALA A 44 2.54 6.00 -0.41
CA ALA A 44 3.98 5.82 -0.52
C ALA A 44 4.41 4.52 0.15
N VAL A 45 5.16 3.70 -0.58
CA VAL A 45 5.69 2.40 -0.12
C VAL A 45 7.15 2.28 -0.51
N ASP A 46 7.91 1.50 0.25
CA ASP A 46 9.24 1.05 -0.19
C ASP A 46 9.11 -0.06 -1.23
N PHE A 47 10.05 -0.11 -2.19
CA PHE A 47 10.15 -1.18 -3.19
C PHE A 47 8.84 -1.39 -3.98
N TYR A 48 8.27 -0.32 -4.55
CA TYR A 48 6.95 -0.36 -5.20
C TYR A 48 6.80 -1.45 -6.28
N LYS A 49 7.90 -1.83 -6.96
CA LYS A 49 7.91 -2.93 -7.96
C LYS A 49 7.73 -4.32 -7.35
N GLN A 50 7.99 -4.48 -6.06
CA GLN A 50 7.83 -5.71 -5.28
C GLN A 50 6.57 -5.68 -4.39
N SER A 51 5.59 -4.84 -4.75
CA SER A 51 4.36 -4.62 -3.99
C SER A 51 3.12 -4.72 -4.88
N ASP A 52 1.93 -4.73 -4.27
CA ASP A 52 0.66 -4.55 -4.98
C ASP A 52 0.11 -3.11 -4.86
N VAL A 53 0.98 -2.11 -4.67
CA VAL A 53 0.52 -0.72 -4.47
C VAL A 53 -0.31 -0.21 -5.65
N LEU A 54 0.01 -0.62 -6.87
CA LEU A 54 -0.75 -0.22 -8.06
C LEU A 54 -2.14 -0.86 -8.08
N GLY A 55 -2.26 -2.14 -7.70
CA GLY A 55 -3.55 -2.82 -7.61
C GLY A 55 -4.43 -2.24 -6.51
N VAL A 56 -3.85 -1.88 -5.37
CA VAL A 56 -4.53 -1.16 -4.29
C VAL A 56 -5.00 0.22 -4.75
N VAL A 57 -4.13 1.02 -5.39
CA VAL A 57 -4.51 2.36 -5.87
C VAL A 57 -5.58 2.28 -6.95
N ARG A 58 -5.56 1.29 -7.85
CA ARG A 58 -6.67 1.05 -8.80
C ARG A 58 -7.99 0.76 -8.08
N THR A 59 -7.95 -0.08 -7.04
CA THR A 59 -9.12 -0.37 -6.19
C THR A 59 -9.68 0.90 -5.55
N LEU A 60 -8.80 1.73 -4.96
CA LEU A 60 -9.19 3.00 -4.34
C LEU A 60 -9.79 4.01 -5.33
N ASN A 61 -9.37 3.97 -6.60
CA ASN A 61 -9.92 4.80 -7.66
C ASN A 61 -11.15 4.18 -8.35
N GLY A 62 -11.63 3.00 -7.92
CA GLY A 62 -12.75 2.32 -8.56
C GLY A 62 -12.45 1.80 -9.98
N ILE A 63 -11.18 1.65 -10.34
CA ILE A 63 -10.76 1.15 -11.65
C ILE A 63 -10.62 -0.36 -11.53
N SER A 64 -11.47 -1.12 -12.23
CA SER A 64 -11.37 -2.57 -12.34
C SER A 64 -9.99 -2.97 -12.85
N GLN A 65 -9.46 -4.11 -12.37
CA GLN A 65 -8.28 -4.73 -13.00
C GLN A 65 -8.72 -5.14 -14.42
N GLN A 66 -8.43 -4.31 -15.43
CA GLN A 66 -8.50 -4.77 -16.81
C GLN A 66 -7.49 -5.93 -16.96
N PRO A 67 -7.92 -7.07 -17.54
CA PRO A 67 -7.05 -8.21 -17.76
C PRO A 67 -5.83 -7.85 -18.63
#